data_AF-M0MBJ4-F1
#
_entry.id   AF-M0MBJ4-F1
#
_cell.length_a   1.000
_cell.length_b   1.000
_cell.length_c   1.000
_cell.angle_alpha   90.00
_cell.angle_beta   90.00
_cell.angle_gamma   90.00
#
_symmetry.space_group_name_H-M   'P 1'
#
loop_
_entity.id
_entity.type
_entity.pdbx_description
1 polymer ?
#
loop_
_entity_poly.entity_id
_entity_poly.type
_entity_poly.pdbx_seq_one_letter_code
_entity_poly.pdbx_strand_id
1 'polypeptide(L)'
;MFASEFEDATDVFQPGDSERSPKYAMLPSGEAANRVFVVGTLTDCEDISNSSDLEYLQARIVGPTGTFFAYAGQYQQEALGALRGIEAPEYVAIVGKPRSYETDEGETLVSLTPESITVVEEGTRDQWVVETAEHTLARIEAMEDVEMGAEASPDIQRALDVYGDDEDFDLGEYEQGTKEALAQVAGIDIEENDDDEEDGEE
;
A
#
# COMPACT_ATOMS: atom_id res chain seq x y z
N MET A 1 -6.92 0.25 0.29
CA MET A 1 -5.87 0.45 -0.72
C MET A 1 -4.97 -0.76 -0.74
N PHE A 2 -4.42 -1.12 -1.90
CA PHE A 2 -3.56 -2.29 -2.00
C PHE A 2 -2.09 -2.00 -1.67
N ALA A 3 -1.27 -3.06 -1.67
CA ALA A 3 0.14 -2.99 -1.26
C ALA A 3 0.99 -2.26 -2.30
N SER A 4 0.83 -2.57 -3.60
CA SER A 4 1.52 -1.87 -4.69
C SER A 4 1.33 -0.36 -4.63
N GLU A 5 0.08 0.12 -4.58
CA GLU A 5 -0.22 1.55 -4.44
C GLU A 5 0.37 2.18 -3.15
N PHE A 6 0.58 1.38 -2.11
CA PHE A 6 1.15 1.83 -0.85
C PHE A 6 2.68 1.93 -0.91
N GLU A 7 3.35 0.97 -1.53
CA GLU A 7 4.81 0.95 -1.67
C GLU A 7 5.29 2.15 -2.50
N ASP A 8 4.50 2.56 -3.49
CA ASP A 8 4.83 3.67 -4.39
C ASP A 8 4.42 5.06 -3.84
N ALA A 9 3.77 5.10 -2.67
CA ALA A 9 3.31 6.34 -2.01
C ALA A 9 4.47 7.09 -1.30
N THR A 10 5.50 7.46 -2.05
CA THR A 10 6.75 8.04 -1.56
C THR A 10 6.64 9.50 -1.12
N ASP A 11 5.72 10.29 -1.69
CA ASP A 11 5.51 11.70 -1.32
C ASP A 11 4.68 11.84 -0.04
N VAL A 12 5.17 12.69 0.86
CA VAL A 12 4.46 13.04 2.10
C VAL A 12 4.36 14.55 2.22
N PHE A 13 3.13 15.07 2.16
CA PHE A 13 2.86 16.50 2.21
C PHE A 13 2.08 16.91 3.47
N GLN A 14 2.10 18.20 3.76
CA GLN A 14 1.42 18.81 4.89
C GLN A 14 0.64 20.06 4.41
N PRO A 15 -0.70 19.98 4.26
CA PRO A 15 -1.48 21.09 3.68
C PRO A 15 -1.48 22.38 4.50
N GLY A 16 -1.28 22.27 5.82
CA GLY A 16 -1.36 23.42 6.73
C GLY A 16 0.02 23.94 7.16
N ASP A 17 0.11 25.25 7.35
CA ASP A 17 1.35 25.95 7.75
C ASP A 17 1.75 25.71 9.22
N SER A 18 0.85 25.15 10.04
CA SER A 18 1.16 24.85 11.44
C SER A 18 2.03 23.61 11.53
N GLU A 19 3.06 23.62 12.39
CA GLU A 19 3.88 22.44 12.74
C GLU A 19 3.06 21.24 13.26
N ARG A 20 1.80 21.47 13.66
CA ARG A 20 0.86 20.43 14.13
C ARG A 20 -0.09 19.94 13.05
N SER A 21 0.01 20.44 11.83
CA SER A 21 -0.89 20.03 10.74
C SER A 21 -0.64 18.56 10.41
N PRO A 22 -1.70 17.80 10.10
CA PRO A 22 -1.55 16.40 9.73
C PRO A 22 -0.74 16.28 8.43
N LYS A 23 0.11 15.27 8.38
CA LYS A 23 0.82 14.83 7.18
C LYS A 23 0.00 13.76 6.46
N TYR A 24 0.07 13.74 5.15
CA TYR A 24 -0.60 12.78 4.28
C TYR A 24 0.44 12.18 3.35
N ALA A 25 0.39 10.87 3.14
CA ALA A 25 1.05 10.25 2.00
C ALA A 25 0.17 10.45 0.77
N MET A 26 0.76 10.87 -0.33
CA MET A 26 0.04 10.95 -1.60
C MET A 26 0.07 9.57 -2.25
N LEU A 27 -1.08 8.99 -2.56
CA LEU A 27 -1.13 7.75 -3.34
C LEU A 27 -0.97 8.09 -4.83
N PRO A 28 -0.22 7.28 -5.60
CA PRO A 28 -0.12 7.44 -7.06
C PRO A 28 -1.50 7.37 -7.75
N SER A 29 -2.43 6.62 -7.19
CA SER A 29 -3.82 6.54 -7.65
C SER A 29 -4.71 7.74 -7.24
N GLY A 30 -4.15 8.87 -6.79
CA GLY A 30 -4.92 10.11 -6.69
C GLY A 30 -5.72 10.33 -5.40
N GLU A 31 -5.33 9.70 -4.28
CA GLU A 31 -5.94 9.94 -2.96
C GLU A 31 -4.89 10.21 -1.87
N ALA A 32 -5.17 11.18 -1.00
CA ALA A 32 -4.26 11.55 0.09
C ALA A 32 -4.58 10.78 1.39
N ALA A 33 -3.63 10.01 1.90
CA ALA A 33 -3.82 9.13 3.05
C ALA A 33 -3.12 9.63 4.32
N ASN A 34 -3.89 10.01 5.35
CA ASN A 34 -3.34 10.21 6.71
C ASN A 34 -3.20 8.90 7.48
N ARG A 35 -4.11 7.97 7.22
CA ARG A 35 -4.18 6.62 7.78
C ARG A 35 -4.66 5.68 6.68
N VAL A 36 -4.16 4.46 6.73
CA VAL A 36 -4.52 3.41 5.78
C VAL A 36 -5.10 2.23 6.52
N PHE A 37 -6.01 1.52 5.87
CA PHE A 37 -6.54 0.24 6.30
C PHE A 37 -6.17 -0.81 5.26
N VAL A 38 -5.40 -1.79 5.70
CA VAL A 38 -4.83 -2.84 4.84
C VAL A 38 -5.06 -4.21 5.46
N VAL A 39 -5.29 -5.21 4.62
CA VAL A 39 -5.40 -6.61 5.05
C VAL A 39 -4.43 -7.44 4.23
N GLY A 40 -3.71 -8.34 4.89
CA GLY A 40 -2.75 -9.23 4.24
C GLY A 40 -2.33 -10.36 5.16
N THR A 41 -1.38 -11.16 4.69
CA THR A 41 -0.80 -12.26 5.44
C THR A 41 0.45 -11.77 6.16
N LEU A 42 0.46 -11.78 7.49
CA LEU A 42 1.69 -11.62 8.26
C LEU A 42 2.52 -12.89 8.07
N THR A 43 3.62 -12.80 7.32
CA THR A 43 4.48 -13.98 7.04
C THR A 43 5.61 -14.11 8.06
N ASP A 44 6.15 -12.98 8.50
CA ASP A 44 7.32 -12.92 9.37
C ASP A 44 7.18 -11.73 10.34
N CYS A 45 7.68 -11.93 11.55
CA CYS A 45 7.81 -10.87 12.56
C CYS A 45 9.14 -11.03 13.29
N GLU A 46 10.03 -10.07 13.11
CA GLU A 46 11.39 -10.11 13.65
C GLU A 46 11.67 -8.91 14.54
N ASP A 47 12.37 -9.12 15.67
CA ASP A 47 12.92 -8.01 16.44
C ASP A 47 14.24 -7.55 15.81
N ILE A 48 14.22 -6.35 15.25
CA ILE A 48 15.38 -5.73 14.60
C ILE A 48 16.09 -4.74 15.53
N SER A 49 15.70 -4.68 16.80
CA SER A 49 16.36 -3.83 17.79
C SER A 49 17.79 -4.27 18.07
N ASN A 50 18.71 -3.30 18.12
CA ASN A 50 20.08 -3.51 18.59
C ASN A 50 20.21 -3.38 20.12
N SER A 51 19.11 -3.19 20.84
CA SER A 51 19.06 -2.98 22.30
C SER A 51 18.28 -4.10 22.98
N SER A 52 18.81 -4.62 24.10
CA SER A 52 18.12 -5.63 24.92
C SER A 52 16.96 -5.07 25.75
N ASP A 53 16.84 -3.74 25.87
CA ASP A 53 15.87 -3.10 26.77
C ASP A 53 14.58 -2.67 26.05
N LEU A 54 14.61 -2.59 24.72
CA LEU A 54 13.52 -2.08 23.90
C LEU A 54 13.39 -2.94 22.64
N GLU A 55 12.25 -3.61 22.47
CA GLU A 55 11.91 -4.31 21.24
C GLU A 55 11.52 -3.32 20.13
N TYR A 56 11.88 -3.66 18.90
CA TYR A 56 11.43 -2.97 17.70
C TYR A 56 11.10 -4.02 16.64
N LEU A 57 9.82 -4.38 16.56
CA LEU A 57 9.35 -5.45 15.71
C LEU A 57 9.11 -4.95 14.29
N GLN A 58 9.74 -5.60 13.32
CA GLN A 58 9.43 -5.51 11.90
C GLN A 58 8.50 -6.66 11.54
N ALA A 59 7.33 -6.33 11.00
CA ALA A 59 6.35 -7.26 10.46
C ALA A 59 6.36 -7.19 8.94
N ARG A 60 6.45 -8.35 8.28
CA ARG A 60 6.33 -8.49 6.82
C ARG A 60 4.91 -8.93 6.47
N ILE A 61 4.20 -8.12 5.69
CA ILE A 61 2.81 -8.38 5.29
C ILE A 61 2.76 -8.57 3.78
N VAL A 62 2.30 -9.74 3.35
CA VAL A 62 2.06 -10.06 1.94
C VAL A 62 0.57 -9.84 1.63
N GLY A 63 0.29 -8.86 0.79
CA GLY A 63 -1.03 -8.58 0.22
C GLY A 63 -1.19 -9.24 -1.16
N PRO A 64 -2.36 -9.07 -1.80
CA PRO A 64 -2.62 -9.64 -3.11
C PRO A 64 -1.84 -8.98 -4.25
N THR A 65 -1.43 -7.71 -4.10
CA THR A 65 -0.72 -6.95 -5.15
C THR A 65 0.74 -6.62 -4.81
N GLY A 66 1.26 -7.07 -3.66
CA GLY A 66 2.57 -6.63 -3.20
C GLY A 66 2.85 -6.97 -1.73
N THR A 67 3.98 -6.50 -1.21
CA THR A 67 4.44 -6.81 0.15
C THR A 67 4.91 -5.55 0.84
N PHE A 68 4.30 -5.18 1.96
CA PHE A 68 4.75 -4.02 2.72
C PHE A 68 5.23 -4.40 4.11
N PHE A 69 6.00 -3.49 4.71
CA PHE A 69 6.53 -3.65 6.06
C PHE A 69 5.83 -2.74 7.06
N ALA A 70 5.56 -3.27 8.24
CA ALA A 70 5.06 -2.50 9.38
C ALA A 70 6.06 -2.55 10.54
N TYR A 71 6.27 -1.42 11.22
CA TYR A 71 7.23 -1.31 12.31
C TYR A 71 6.57 -0.86 13.60
N ALA A 72 6.62 -1.69 14.64
CA ALA A 72 6.08 -1.38 15.96
C ALA A 72 7.19 -1.34 17.01
N GLY A 73 7.31 -0.20 17.71
CA GLY A 73 8.21 -0.04 18.85
C GLY A 73 7.46 0.27 20.13
N GLN A 74 8.21 0.73 21.14
CA GLN A 74 7.67 1.09 22.47
C GLN A 74 6.59 2.19 22.47
N TYR A 75 6.43 2.95 21.39
CA TYR A 75 5.38 3.97 21.28
C TYR A 75 4.09 3.43 20.66
N GLN A 76 4.13 2.23 20.08
CA GLN A 76 3.03 1.53 19.44
C GLN A 76 2.65 0.30 20.29
N GLN A 77 2.38 0.51 21.58
CA GLN A 77 2.21 -0.58 22.55
C GLN A 77 1.10 -1.58 22.18
N GLU A 78 0.01 -1.10 21.57
CA GLU A 78 -1.08 -1.96 21.10
C GLU A 78 -0.64 -2.88 19.96
N ALA A 79 -0.07 -2.31 18.89
CA ALA A 79 0.43 -3.07 17.76
C ALA A 79 1.60 -3.99 18.15
N LEU A 80 2.53 -3.53 18.99
CA LEU A 80 3.63 -4.32 19.53
C LEU A 80 3.12 -5.51 20.35
N GLY A 81 2.11 -5.29 21.20
CA GLY A 81 1.47 -6.34 21.98
C GLY A 81 0.75 -7.37 21.11
N ALA A 82 0.08 -6.92 20.05
CA ALA A 82 -0.56 -7.81 19.08
C ALA A 82 0.47 -8.68 18.35
N LEU A 83 1.52 -8.09 17.78
CA LEU A 83 2.55 -8.83 17.03
C LEU A 83 3.23 -9.92 17.86
N ARG A 84 3.49 -9.68 19.16
CA ARG A 84 4.05 -10.70 20.06
C ARG A 84 3.16 -11.94 20.24
N GLY A 85 1.85 -11.79 20.04
CA GLY A 85 0.87 -12.85 20.27
C GLY A 85 0.42 -13.57 19.01
N ILE A 86 0.82 -13.11 17.82
CA ILE A 86 0.41 -13.69 16.54
C ILE A 86 1.48 -14.68 16.09
N GLU A 87 1.08 -15.92 15.80
CA GLU A 87 1.95 -16.93 15.21
C GLU A 87 1.81 -16.87 13.68
N ALA A 88 2.85 -16.43 12.98
CA ALA A 88 2.84 -16.39 11.52
C ALA A 88 2.95 -17.81 10.90
N PRO A 89 2.34 -18.07 9.72
CA PRO A 89 1.55 -17.14 8.91
C PRO A 89 0.11 -16.95 9.42
N GLU A 90 -0.38 -15.72 9.41
CA GLU A 90 -1.76 -15.39 9.82
C GLU A 90 -2.32 -14.19 9.05
N TYR A 91 -3.63 -14.18 8.76
CA TYR A 91 -4.26 -13.00 8.15
C TYR A 91 -4.46 -11.91 9.19
N VAL A 92 -4.00 -10.70 8.86
CA VAL A 92 -4.07 -9.55 9.75
C VAL A 92 -4.68 -8.34 9.05
N ALA A 93 -5.57 -7.65 9.75
CA ALA A 93 -6.04 -6.32 9.40
C ALA A 93 -5.25 -5.28 10.19
N ILE A 94 -4.76 -4.24 9.51
CA ILE A 94 -3.91 -3.21 10.09
C ILE A 94 -4.48 -1.84 9.77
N VAL A 95 -4.58 -1.01 10.81
CA VAL A 95 -4.74 0.44 10.66
C VAL A 95 -3.42 1.08 11.06
N GLY A 96 -2.89 1.95 10.22
CA GLY A 96 -1.62 2.60 10.51
C GLY A 96 -1.39 3.88 9.75
N LYS A 97 -0.30 4.56 10.11
CA LYS A 97 0.17 5.77 9.45
C LYS A 97 1.26 5.42 8.45
N PRO A 98 1.12 5.80 7.18
CA PRO A 98 2.21 5.73 6.22
C PRO A 98 3.41 6.55 6.71
N ARG A 99 4.61 6.04 6.43
CA ARG A 99 5.90 6.70 6.67
C ARG A 99 6.80 6.42 5.49
N SER A 100 7.37 7.46 4.92
CA SER A 100 8.52 7.33 4.03
C SER A 100 9.82 7.58 4.78
N TYR A 101 10.88 6.91 4.36
CA TYR A 101 12.26 7.17 4.79
C TYR A 101 13.21 6.95 3.62
N GLU A 102 14.27 7.74 3.57
CA GLU A 102 15.32 7.63 2.56
C GLU A 102 16.37 6.62 3.04
N THR A 103 16.76 5.69 2.17
CA THR A 103 17.84 4.74 2.41
C THR A 103 19.20 5.42 2.20
N ASP A 104 20.28 4.79 2.68
CA ASP A 104 21.64 5.26 2.43
C ASP A 104 22.01 5.29 0.92
N GLU A 105 21.26 4.55 0.11
CA GLU A 105 21.41 4.46 -1.34
C GLU A 105 20.57 5.50 -2.09
N GLY A 106 19.79 6.33 -1.37
CA GLY A 106 18.96 7.40 -1.92
C GLY A 106 17.57 6.96 -2.38
N GLU A 107 17.18 5.72 -2.12
CA GLU A 107 15.85 5.20 -2.42
C GLU A 107 14.87 5.61 -1.33
N THR A 108 13.64 6.02 -1.69
CA THR A 108 12.60 6.31 -0.71
C THR A 108 11.73 5.08 -0.51
N LEU A 109 11.78 4.51 0.69
CA LEU A 109 10.96 3.36 1.08
C LEU A 109 9.75 3.79 1.89
N VAL A 110 8.62 3.14 1.64
CA VAL A 110 7.39 3.35 2.40
C VAL A 110 7.18 2.20 3.40
N SER A 111 6.73 2.56 4.59
CA SER A 111 6.41 1.62 5.65
C SER A 111 5.20 2.08 6.47
N LEU A 112 4.62 1.12 7.20
CA LEU A 112 3.49 1.39 8.05
C LEU A 112 3.94 1.52 9.51
N THR A 113 3.55 2.61 10.18
CA THR A 113 3.51 2.64 11.64
C THR A 113 2.13 2.17 12.09
N PRO A 114 1.95 0.91 12.51
CA PRO A 114 0.65 0.39 12.91
C PRO A 114 0.17 1.07 14.18
N GLU A 115 -1.10 1.44 14.19
CA GLU A 115 -1.84 1.87 15.38
C GLU A 115 -2.56 0.67 16.01
N SER A 116 -3.14 -0.21 15.17
CA SER A 116 -3.80 -1.45 15.58
C SER A 116 -3.54 -2.58 14.59
N ILE A 117 -3.41 -3.81 15.11
CA ILE A 117 -3.29 -5.05 14.32
C ILE A 117 -4.28 -6.05 14.90
N THR A 118 -5.04 -6.73 14.04
CA THR A 118 -6.04 -7.73 14.46
C THR A 118 -6.00 -8.92 13.53
N VAL A 119 -5.98 -10.12 14.09
CA VAL A 119 -6.12 -11.37 13.32
C VAL A 119 -7.53 -11.45 12.74
N VAL A 120 -7.63 -11.79 11.47
CA VAL A 120 -8.90 -11.90 10.75
C VAL A 120 -9.01 -13.24 10.03
N GLU A 121 -10.23 -13.62 9.68
CA GLU A 121 -10.47 -14.83 8.89
C GLU A 121 -10.35 -14.54 7.38
N GLU A 122 -10.16 -15.58 6.58
CA GLU A 122 -10.10 -15.50 5.12
C GLU A 122 -11.26 -14.71 4.50
N GLY A 123 -12.50 -14.95 4.95
CA GLY A 123 -13.67 -14.23 4.41
C GLY A 123 -13.62 -12.71 4.65
N THR A 124 -12.99 -12.25 5.74
CA THR A 124 -12.79 -10.82 6.01
C THR A 124 -11.74 -10.23 5.06
N ARG A 125 -10.67 -10.99 4.78
CA ARG A 125 -9.65 -10.61 3.80
C ARG A 125 -10.27 -10.52 2.40
N ASP A 126 -11.07 -11.49 2.00
CA ASP A 126 -11.74 -11.49 0.70
C ASP A 126 -12.71 -10.32 0.54
N GLN A 127 -13.51 -10.04 1.58
CA GLN A 127 -14.39 -8.88 1.56
C GLN A 127 -13.60 -7.57 1.44
N TRP A 128 -12.49 -7.45 2.17
CA TRP A 128 -11.61 -6.28 2.05
C TRP A 128 -11.01 -6.12 0.65
N VAL A 129 -10.64 -7.22 -0.02
CA VAL A 129 -10.13 -7.17 -1.40
C VAL A 129 -11.20 -6.62 -2.33
N VAL A 130 -12.44 -7.10 -2.24
CA VAL A 130 -13.54 -6.63 -3.09
C VAL A 130 -13.81 -5.14 -2.87
N GLU A 131 -13.99 -4.71 -1.62
CA GLU A 131 -14.24 -3.30 -1.30
C GLU A 131 -13.07 -2.41 -1.71
N THR A 132 -11.83 -2.86 -1.48
CA THR A 132 -10.64 -2.11 -1.86
C THR A 132 -10.51 -1.98 -3.37
N ALA A 133 -10.81 -3.04 -4.12
CA ALA A 133 -10.78 -3.01 -5.58
C ALA A 133 -11.81 -2.02 -6.15
N GLU A 134 -13.04 -2.00 -5.63
CA GLU A 134 -14.04 -1.02 -6.03
C GLU A 134 -13.53 0.43 -5.83
N HIS A 135 -12.90 0.70 -4.68
CA HIS A 135 -12.35 2.02 -4.40
C HIS A 135 -11.13 2.37 -5.27
N THR A 136 -10.21 1.43 -5.47
CA THR A 136 -9.01 1.65 -6.31
C THR A 136 -9.39 1.85 -7.77
N LEU A 137 -10.25 1.02 -8.34
CA LEU A 137 -10.71 1.17 -9.73
C LEU A 137 -11.47 2.50 -9.93
N ALA A 138 -12.30 2.91 -8.98
CA ALA A 138 -13.00 4.19 -9.07
C ALA A 138 -12.04 5.39 -9.05
N ARG A 139 -10.91 5.29 -8.35
CA ARG A 139 -9.88 6.32 -8.39
C ARG A 139 -9.14 6.35 -9.72
N ILE A 140 -8.78 5.18 -10.25
CA ILE A 140 -8.11 5.04 -11.55
C ILE A 140 -9.00 5.61 -12.66
N GLU A 141 -10.28 5.22 -12.72
CA GLU A 141 -11.26 5.76 -13.68
C GLU A 141 -11.35 7.30 -13.58
N ALA A 142 -11.34 7.86 -12.37
CA ALA A 142 -11.35 9.30 -12.18
C ALA A 142 -10.06 9.99 -12.69
N MET A 143 -8.90 9.32 -12.66
CA MET A 143 -7.66 9.84 -13.22
C MET A 143 -7.66 9.77 -14.75
N GLU A 144 -8.13 8.67 -15.33
CA GLU A 144 -8.30 8.51 -16.78
C GLU A 144 -9.27 9.56 -17.36
N ASP A 145 -10.38 9.84 -16.65
CA ASP A 145 -11.31 10.90 -17.01
C ASP A 145 -10.62 12.28 -17.09
N VAL A 146 -9.69 12.56 -16.17
CA VAL A 146 -8.90 13.80 -16.18
C VAL A 146 -7.98 13.86 -17.39
N GLU A 147 -7.34 12.76 -17.77
CA GLU A 147 -6.54 12.68 -19.00
C GLU A 147 -7.39 12.93 -20.26
N MET A 148 -8.65 12.50 -20.25
CA MET A 148 -9.64 12.76 -21.30
C MET A 148 -10.23 14.19 -21.25
N GLY A 149 -9.81 15.01 -20.30
CA GLY A 149 -10.15 16.43 -20.20
C GLY A 149 -11.21 16.78 -19.15
N ALA A 150 -11.51 15.88 -18.20
CA ALA A 150 -12.29 16.21 -17.02
C ALA A 150 -11.50 17.14 -16.07
N GLU A 151 -12.21 17.75 -15.12
CA GLU A 151 -11.59 18.60 -14.10
C GLU A 151 -10.96 17.74 -13.00
N ALA A 152 -9.66 17.92 -12.77
CA ALA A 152 -8.94 17.21 -11.71
C ALA A 152 -9.38 17.66 -10.32
N SER A 153 -9.59 16.69 -9.42
CA SER A 153 -9.68 16.97 -8.00
C SER A 153 -8.32 17.46 -7.47
N PRO A 154 -8.26 18.16 -6.32
CA PRO A 154 -6.99 18.60 -5.74
C PRO A 154 -6.00 17.48 -5.44
N ASP A 155 -6.50 16.29 -5.10
CA ASP A 155 -5.68 15.13 -4.78
C ASP A 155 -5.18 14.44 -6.06
N ILE A 156 -6.03 14.30 -7.09
CA ILE A 156 -5.62 13.80 -8.41
C ILE A 156 -4.58 14.73 -9.04
N GLN A 157 -4.82 16.04 -9.02
CA GLN A 157 -3.85 17.01 -9.55
C GLN A 157 -2.51 16.88 -8.84
N ARG A 158 -2.50 16.70 -7.52
CA ARG A 158 -1.26 16.49 -6.77
C ARG A 158 -0.58 15.18 -7.12
N ALA A 159 -1.32 14.07 -7.24
CA ALA A 159 -0.74 12.81 -7.66
C ALA A 159 -0.08 12.94 -9.03
N LEU A 160 -0.73 13.58 -10.00
CA LEU A 160 -0.16 13.85 -11.31
C LEU A 160 1.07 14.77 -11.24
N ASP A 161 1.05 15.82 -10.41
CA ASP A 161 2.19 16.71 -10.21
C ASP A 161 3.41 16.02 -9.57
N VAL A 162 3.18 14.96 -8.79
CA VAL A 162 4.21 14.22 -8.04
C VAL A 162 4.74 13.03 -8.85
N TYR A 163 3.83 12.24 -9.42
CA TYR A 163 4.12 10.95 -10.03
C TYR A 163 4.01 10.95 -11.56
N GLY A 164 3.27 11.89 -12.16
CA GLY A 164 2.93 11.84 -13.59
C GLY A 164 4.11 12.06 -14.56
N ASP A 165 5.24 12.56 -14.07
CA ASP A 165 6.49 12.69 -14.84
C ASP A 165 7.49 11.56 -14.53
N ASP A 166 7.16 10.64 -13.63
CA ASP A 166 8.00 9.49 -13.29
C ASP A 166 7.93 8.44 -14.41
N GLU A 167 9.09 7.90 -14.82
CA GLU A 167 9.16 6.89 -15.89
C GLU A 167 8.59 5.54 -15.44
N ASP A 168 8.59 5.29 -14.13
CA ASP A 168 8.07 4.07 -13.51
C ASP A 168 6.58 4.20 -13.12
N PHE A 169 5.93 5.35 -13.37
CA PHE A 169 4.51 5.54 -13.07
C PHE A 169 3.62 4.99 -14.19
N ASP A 170 2.96 3.87 -13.91
CA ASP A 170 1.93 3.30 -14.78
C ASP A 170 0.64 3.00 -14.00
N LEU A 171 -0.43 3.77 -14.27
CA LEU A 171 -1.75 3.52 -13.68
C LEU A 171 -2.32 2.15 -14.07
N GLY A 172 -1.94 1.63 -15.25
CA GLY A 172 -2.35 0.33 -15.75
C GLY A 172 -1.88 -0.83 -14.87
N GLU A 173 -0.70 -0.72 -14.26
CA GLU A 173 -0.17 -1.74 -13.33
C GLU A 173 -1.05 -1.86 -12.08
N TYR A 174 -1.52 -0.74 -11.52
CA TYR A 174 -2.45 -0.77 -10.38
C TYR A 174 -3.82 -1.32 -10.77
N GLU A 175 -4.30 -1.01 -11.97
CA GLU A 175 -5.57 -1.53 -12.49
C GLU A 175 -5.51 -3.04 -12.69
N GLN A 176 -4.42 -3.53 -13.30
CA GLN A 176 -4.16 -4.94 -13.53
C GLN A 176 -4.02 -5.70 -12.21
N GLY A 177 -3.16 -5.25 -11.30
CA GLY A 177 -3.00 -5.88 -9.99
C GLY A 177 -4.31 -5.92 -9.19
N THR A 178 -5.17 -4.91 -9.34
CA THR A 178 -6.50 -4.89 -8.74
C THR A 178 -7.42 -5.95 -9.35
N LYS A 179 -7.42 -6.12 -10.68
CA LYS A 179 -8.20 -7.15 -11.38
C LYS A 179 -7.73 -8.57 -11.02
N GLU A 180 -6.43 -8.77 -10.89
CA GLU A 180 -5.82 -10.04 -10.46
C GLU A 180 -6.22 -10.38 -9.02
N ALA A 181 -6.16 -9.42 -8.11
CA ALA A 181 -6.63 -9.59 -6.73
C ALA A 181 -8.11 -10.00 -6.67
N LEU A 182 -8.97 -9.37 -7.48
CA LEU A 182 -10.38 -9.73 -7.59
C LEU A 182 -10.58 -11.14 -8.16
N ALA A 183 -9.84 -11.51 -9.20
CA ALA A 183 -9.94 -12.84 -9.81
C ALA A 183 -9.49 -13.95 -8.84
N GLN A 184 -8.44 -13.70 -8.06
CA GLN A 184 -8.00 -14.61 -7.00
C GLN A 184 -9.13 -14.90 -6.00
N VAL A 185 -9.84 -13.85 -5.54
CA VAL A 185 -10.98 -14.00 -4.63
C VAL A 185 -12.17 -14.70 -5.30
N ALA A 186 -12.40 -14.44 -6.59
CA ALA A 186 -13.45 -15.09 -7.37
C ALA A 186 -13.13 -16.55 -7.74
N GLY A 187 -11.90 -17.01 -7.51
CA GLY A 187 -11.42 -18.32 -7.97
C GLY A 187 -11.36 -18.44 -9.49
N ILE A 188 -11.06 -17.34 -10.17
CA ILE A 188 -10.90 -17.25 -11.61
C ILE A 188 -9.40 -17.26 -11.92
N ASP A 189 -8.96 -18.21 -12.75
CA ASP A 189 -7.60 -18.19 -13.30
C ASP A 189 -7.55 -17.13 -14.41
N ILE A 190 -6.77 -16.06 -14.22
CA ILE A 190 -6.42 -15.14 -15.30
C ILE A 190 -5.21 -15.75 -16.01
N GLU A 191 -5.36 -16.12 -17.29
CA GLU A 191 -4.20 -16.42 -18.11
C GLU A 191 -3.44 -15.10 -18.35
N GLU A 192 -2.19 -15.01 -17.88
CA GLU A 192 -1.28 -13.91 -18.24
C GLU A 192 -1.16 -13.91 -19.78
N ASN A 193 -1.54 -12.80 -20.42
CA ASN A 193 -1.23 -12.60 -21.83
C ASN A 193 0.28 -12.33 -21.91
N ASP A 194 1.06 -13.38 -22.11
CA ASP A 194 2.42 -13.27 -22.64
C ASP A 194 2.31 -12.69 -24.07
N ASP A 195 2.23 -11.37 -24.20
CA ASP A 195 2.57 -10.68 -25.45
C ASP A 195 4.11 -10.71 -25.59
N ASP A 196 4.65 -11.93 -25.74
CA ASP A 196 6.02 -12.17 -26.16
C ASP A 196 6.13 -11.85 -27.67
N GLU A 197 6.90 -10.81 -27.95
CA GLU A 197 7.56 -10.44 -29.20
C GLU A 197 7.42 -11.47 -30.35
N GLU A 198 6.54 -11.19 -31.33
CA GLU A 198 6.77 -11.68 -32.70
C GLU A 198 7.91 -10.85 -33.30
N ASP A 199 9.13 -11.28 -33.02
CA ASP A 199 10.34 -10.95 -33.76
C ASP A 199 10.20 -11.51 -35.19
N GLY A 200 9.51 -10.75 -36.03
CA GLY A 200 9.36 -11.01 -37.46
C GLY A 200 10.56 -10.49 -38.23
N GLU A 201 11.60 -11.32 -38.35
CA GLU A 201 12.66 -11.14 -39.35
C GLU A 201 12.07 -11.05 -40.78
N GLU A 202 12.32 -9.94 -41.49
CA GLU A 202 12.57 -9.93 -42.96
C GLU A 202 13.66 -8.93 -43.36
#